data_AF-A0AAP8N848-F1
#
_entry.id   AF-A0AAP8N848-F1
#
_cell.length_a   1.000
_cell.length_b   1.000
_cell.length_c   1.000
_cell.angle_alpha   90.00
_cell.angle_beta   90.00
_cell.angle_gamma   90.00
#
_symmetry.space_group_name_H-M   'P 1'
#
loop_
_entity.id
_entity.type
_entity.pdbx_description
1 polymer ?
#
loop_
_entity_poly.entity_id
_entity_poly.type
_entity_poly.pdbx_seq_one_letter_code
_entity_poly.pdbx_strand_id
1 'polypeptide(L)'
;NINNRSIKANVNTYTRDNSFYSPSTKELTFGSGGVDDAEDAGIVAHEYGHSIQDNQVPGFGSSAEAGAMGEGFGDFLGATYEDSLSTNVY
;
A
#
# COMPACT_ATOMS: atom_id res chain seq x y z
N ASN A 1 -11.44 -3.09 15.53
CA ASN A 1 -11.74 -2.61 14.17
C ASN A 1 -10.42 -2.16 13.55
N ILE A 2 -9.96 -2.79 12.46
CA ILE A 2 -8.54 -2.71 12.01
C ILE A 2 -8.30 -1.50 11.10
N ASN A 3 -9.15 -1.27 10.10
CA ASN A 3 -9.10 -0.09 9.24
C ASN A 3 -10.53 0.19 8.74
N ASN A 4 -11.29 1.00 9.48
CA ASN A 4 -12.75 1.13 9.28
C ASN A 4 -13.19 2.42 8.58
N ARG A 5 -12.22 3.14 8.02
CA ARG A 5 -12.41 4.41 7.34
C ARG A 5 -12.56 4.19 5.84
N SER A 6 -13.28 5.10 5.19
CA SER A 6 -13.20 5.19 3.73
C SER A 6 -11.79 5.63 3.35
N ILE A 7 -11.20 4.97 2.36
CA ILE A 7 -9.89 5.31 1.82
C ILE A 7 -10.07 5.70 0.37
N LYS A 8 -9.59 6.90 0.04
CA LYS A 8 -9.59 7.37 -1.34
C LYS A 8 -8.34 6.87 -2.04
N ALA A 9 -8.52 6.28 -3.21
CA ALA A 9 -7.46 5.88 -4.12
C ALA A 9 -7.41 6.87 -5.29
N ASN A 10 -6.31 7.62 -5.38
CA ASN A 10 -6.06 8.53 -6.50
C ASN A 10 -5.17 7.82 -7.53
N VAL A 11 -5.69 7.60 -8.73
CA VAL A 11 -5.00 6.92 -9.83
C VAL A 11 -4.48 7.92 -10.86
N ASN A 12 -3.46 7.53 -11.65
CA ASN A 12 -2.92 8.37 -12.73
C ASN A 12 -2.50 9.78 -12.28
N THR A 13 -1.88 9.86 -11.10
CA THR A 13 -1.65 11.16 -10.43
C THR A 13 -0.42 11.89 -10.94
N TYR A 14 0.62 11.17 -11.36
CA TYR A 14 1.85 11.71 -11.93
C TYR A 14 2.61 10.66 -12.75
N THR A 15 3.53 11.09 -13.61
CA THR A 15 4.23 10.22 -14.60
C THR A 15 5.45 9.48 -14.05
N ARG A 16 5.58 9.33 -12.72
CA ARG A 16 6.69 8.61 -12.09
C ARG A 16 6.21 7.22 -11.71
N ASP A 17 7.14 6.28 -11.76
CA ASP A 17 7.02 4.92 -11.25
C ASP A 17 7.22 4.96 -9.73
N ASN A 18 6.13 5.21 -9.01
CA ASN A 18 6.11 5.34 -7.56
C ASN A 18 4.66 5.43 -7.09
N SER A 19 4.38 4.82 -5.94
CA SER A 19 3.12 4.91 -5.21
C SER A 19 3.36 5.26 -3.74
N PHE A 20 2.34 5.75 -3.05
CA PHE A 20 2.43 5.98 -1.59
C PHE A 20 1.05 6.16 -0.91
N TYR A 21 1.00 5.74 0.35
CA TYR A 21 0.02 6.19 1.33
C TYR A 21 0.48 7.49 2.01
N SER A 22 -0.46 8.43 2.16
CA SER A 22 -0.22 9.69 2.87
C SER A 22 -0.87 9.67 4.26
N PRO A 23 -0.08 9.68 5.36
CA PRO A 23 -0.64 9.76 6.72
C PRO A 23 -1.35 11.08 7.02
N SER A 24 -1.12 12.14 6.24
CA SER A 24 -1.74 13.45 6.46
C SER A 24 -3.13 13.55 5.81
N THR A 25 -3.27 13.06 4.58
CA THR A 25 -4.53 13.07 3.82
C THR A 25 -5.34 11.78 3.98
N LYS A 26 -4.70 10.71 4.47
CA LYS A 26 -5.27 9.35 4.57
C LYS A 26 -5.68 8.76 3.21
N GLU A 27 -4.98 9.17 2.15
CA GLU A 27 -5.25 8.77 0.77
C GLU A 27 -4.11 7.90 0.22
N LEU A 28 -4.45 7.02 -0.72
CA LEU A 28 -3.50 6.28 -1.57
C LEU A 28 -3.28 7.06 -2.86
N THR A 29 -2.05 7.11 -3.34
CA THR A 29 -1.65 7.83 -4.55
C THR A 29 -0.82 6.91 -5.42
N PHE A 30 -1.26 6.71 -6.66
CA PHE A 30 -0.62 5.84 -7.63
C PHE A 30 -0.09 6.65 -8.81
N GLY A 31 1.17 6.41 -9.16
CA GLY A 31 1.82 6.95 -10.34
C GLY A 31 1.46 6.16 -11.60
N SER A 32 1.76 6.73 -12.78
CA SER A 32 1.51 6.10 -14.08
C SER A 32 2.81 5.84 -14.86
N GLY A 33 3.97 5.85 -14.18
CA GLY A 33 5.25 5.66 -14.83
C GLY A 33 5.56 4.18 -15.01
N GLY A 34 5.80 3.74 -16.25
CA GLY A 34 6.01 2.31 -16.53
C GLY A 34 4.69 1.59 -16.80
N VAL A 35 4.38 0.56 -16.01
CA VAL A 35 3.02 0.01 -15.89
C VAL A 35 2.23 0.96 -14.96
N ASP A 36 0.94 1.15 -15.17
CA ASP A 36 0.15 1.98 -14.25
C ASP A 36 0.10 1.27 -12.88
N ASP A 37 0.69 1.86 -11.84
CA ASP A 37 0.84 1.23 -10.53
C ASP A 37 -0.52 0.83 -9.91
N ALA A 38 -1.60 1.52 -10.32
CA ALA A 38 -2.95 1.20 -9.90
C ALA A 38 -3.49 -0.11 -10.51
N GLU A 39 -2.85 -0.63 -11.55
CA GLU A 39 -3.18 -1.93 -12.18
C GLU A 39 -2.46 -3.10 -11.49
N ASP A 40 -1.46 -2.83 -10.67
CA ASP A 40 -0.72 -3.82 -9.89
C ASP A 40 -1.39 -4.06 -8.54
N ALA A 41 -1.94 -5.27 -8.39
CA ALA A 41 -2.65 -5.69 -7.19
C ALA A 41 -1.76 -5.70 -5.94
N GLY A 42 -0.49 -6.09 -6.07
CA GLY A 42 0.50 -6.09 -5.01
C GLY A 42 0.79 -4.67 -4.53
N ILE A 43 0.96 -3.72 -5.44
CA ILE A 43 1.20 -2.30 -5.09
C ILE A 43 -0.01 -1.71 -4.36
N VAL A 44 -1.24 -1.92 -4.87
CA VAL A 44 -2.46 -1.42 -4.21
C VAL A 44 -2.58 -1.98 -2.79
N ALA A 45 -2.30 -3.27 -2.60
CA ALA A 45 -2.34 -3.91 -1.29
C ALA A 45 -1.21 -3.43 -0.36
N HIS A 46 -0.01 -3.17 -0.89
CA HIS A 46 1.11 -2.61 -0.13
C HIS A 46 0.73 -1.25 0.48
N GLU A 47 0.22 -0.33 -0.33
CA GLU A 47 -0.16 1.00 0.14
C GLU A 47 -1.33 0.97 1.13
N TYR A 48 -2.28 0.05 0.92
CA TYR A 48 -3.33 -0.21 1.90
C TYR A 48 -2.77 -0.75 3.22
N GLY A 49 -1.66 -1.49 3.19
CA GLY A 49 -0.90 -1.95 4.35
C GLY A 49 -0.44 -0.79 5.24
N HIS A 50 0.12 0.26 4.65
CA HIS A 50 0.47 1.48 5.39
C HIS A 50 -0.76 2.16 6.00
N SER A 51 -1.89 2.18 5.30
CA SER A 51 -3.14 2.69 5.86
C SER A 51 -3.60 1.88 7.08
N ILE A 52 -3.44 0.54 7.07
CA ILE A 52 -3.78 -0.29 8.23
C ILE A 52 -2.89 0.09 9.43
N GLN A 53 -1.58 0.17 9.20
CA GLN A 53 -0.62 0.47 10.27
C GLN A 53 -0.87 1.84 10.91
N ASP A 54 -1.10 2.87 10.10
CA ASP A 54 -1.44 4.20 10.60
C ASP A 54 -2.80 4.24 11.32
N ASN A 55 -3.76 3.38 10.96
CA ASN A 55 -5.02 3.27 11.70
C ASN A 55 -4.86 2.57 13.07
N GLN A 56 -3.97 1.58 13.15
CA GLN A 56 -3.69 0.85 14.39
C GLN A 56 -2.78 1.65 15.33
N VAL A 57 -1.76 2.30 14.76
CA VAL A 57 -0.75 3.08 15.47
C VAL A 57 -0.53 4.38 14.68
N PRO A 58 -1.26 5.46 15.01
CA PRO A 58 -1.07 6.76 14.37
C PRO A 58 0.39 7.21 14.46
N GLY A 59 1.00 7.53 13.30
CA GLY A 59 2.42 7.89 13.23
C GLY A 59 3.40 6.71 13.25
N PHE A 60 2.93 5.49 12.98
CA PHE A 60 3.79 4.33 12.72
C PHE A 60 4.86 4.67 11.66
N GLY A 61 6.04 4.05 11.78
CA GLY A 61 7.14 4.26 10.82
C GLY A 61 8.05 5.46 11.10
N SER A 62 7.92 6.12 12.25
CA SER A 62 8.72 7.32 12.58
C SER A 62 10.22 7.05 12.83
N SER A 63 10.63 5.81 13.12
CA SER A 63 12.05 5.40 13.18
C SER A 63 12.43 4.60 11.95
N ALA A 64 13.74 4.47 11.68
CA ALA A 64 14.22 3.69 10.53
C ALA A 64 13.75 2.23 10.58
N GLU A 65 13.83 1.59 11.75
CA GLU A 65 13.40 0.21 11.96
C GLU A 65 11.88 0.08 11.87
N ALA A 66 11.14 1.03 12.44
CA ALA A 66 9.68 1.03 12.31
C ALA A 66 9.24 1.25 10.86
N GLY A 67 9.93 2.11 10.12
CA GLY A 67 9.71 2.33 8.68
C GLY A 67 9.98 1.06 7.89
N ALA A 68 11.12 0.40 8.13
CA ALA A 68 11.45 -0.86 7.47
C ALA A 68 10.44 -1.99 7.79
N MET A 69 9.94 -2.07 9.03
CA MET A 69 8.83 -2.98 9.36
C MET A 69 7.52 -2.57 8.65
N GLY A 70 7.34 -1.28 8.38
CA GLY A 70 6.23 -0.73 7.61
C GLY A 70 6.21 -1.27 6.19
N GLU A 71 7.29 -1.04 5.46
CA GLU A 71 7.51 -1.54 4.10
C GLU A 71 7.36 -3.07 4.05
N GLY A 72 8.04 -3.79 4.94
CA GLY A 72 7.99 -5.26 4.95
C GLY A 72 6.59 -5.84 5.24
N PHE A 73 5.75 -5.12 5.99
CA PHE A 73 4.35 -5.51 6.16
C PHE A 73 3.52 -5.24 4.91
N GLY A 74 3.75 -4.11 4.23
CA GLY A 74 3.12 -3.80 2.94
C GLY A 74 3.45 -4.87 1.90
N ASP A 75 4.73 -5.23 1.79
CA ASP A 75 5.21 -6.28 0.88
C ASP A 75 4.59 -7.65 1.19
N PHE A 76 4.58 -8.03 2.47
CA PHE A 76 3.98 -9.30 2.89
C PHE A 76 2.48 -9.37 2.56
N LEU A 77 1.75 -8.26 2.79
CA LEU A 77 0.33 -8.17 2.48
C LEU A 77 0.09 -8.23 0.96
N GLY A 78 0.87 -7.50 0.18
CA GLY A 78 0.82 -7.50 -1.29
C GLY A 78 1.04 -8.90 -1.86
N ALA A 79 2.14 -9.55 -1.48
CA ALA A 79 2.46 -10.90 -1.91
C ALA A 79 1.38 -11.91 -1.52
N THR A 80 0.83 -11.82 -0.31
CA THR A 80 -0.26 -12.70 0.14
C THR A 80 -1.54 -12.49 -0.68
N TYR A 81 -1.85 -11.24 -1.04
CA TYR A 81 -3.00 -10.93 -1.87
C TYR A 81 -2.85 -11.53 -3.28
N GLU A 82 -1.68 -11.33 -3.91
CA GLU A 82 -1.40 -11.88 -5.23
C GLU A 82 -1.37 -13.42 -5.25
N ASP A 83 -0.74 -14.04 -4.23
CA ASP A 83 -0.72 -15.50 -4.09
C ASP A 83 -2.15 -16.07 -3.96
N SER A 84 -3.03 -15.39 -3.21
CA SER A 84 -4.44 -15.80 -3.09
C SER A 84 -5.22 -15.76 -4.41
N LEU A 85 -4.76 -14.94 -5.36
CA LEU A 85 -5.34 -14.82 -6.70
C LEU A 85 -4.63 -15.72 -7.74
N SER A 86 -3.48 -16.28 -7.38
CA SER A 86 -2.77 -17.25 -8.20
C SER A 86 -3.59 -18.52 -8.32
N THR A 87 -3.91 -18.91 -9.55
CA THR A 87 -4.64 -20.17 -9.84
C THR A 87 -3.71 -21.35 -10.05
N ASN A 88 -2.39 -21.16 -9.92
CA ASN A 88 -1.42 -22.24 -10.00
C ASN A 88 -1.36 -22.98 -8.66
N VAL A 89 -2.23 -23.97 -8.52
CA VAL A 89 -2.03 -25.06 -7.58
C VAL A 89 -0.93 -25.96 -8.17
N TYR A 90 0.23 -26.01 -7.52
CA TYR A 90 1.19 -27.10 -7.75
C TYR A 90 0.68 -28.40 -7.12
#